data_AF-A0A7J8SHE9-F1
#
_entry.id   AF-A0A7J8SHE9-F1
#
_cell.length_a   1.000
_cell.length_b   1.000
_cell.length_c   1.000
_cell.angle_alpha   90.00
_cell.angle_beta   90.00
_cell.angle_gamma   90.00
#
_symmetry.space_group_name_H-M   'P 1'
#
loop_
_entity.id
_entity.type
_entity.pdbx_description
1 polymer ?
#
loop_
_entity_poly.entity_id
_entity_poly.type
_entity_poly.pdbx_seq_one_letter_code
_entity_poly.pdbx_strand_id
1 'polypeptide(L)'
;MANISIIALLCFTICVSSSLNYSYGAAEENMQYMVVGHVYCDTCRVEFETKLSEPISGAVVKLECRNRTNEAITFQSQEIVTDNHGDYHVIVEGDYEESDCDVALVRSPRADCSDPTEAWRKSRVVLTTFDGLSGKLRFANNLGFKKDKALPQCTRILQEMGYYELSQEAGYFTPSSKL
;
A
#
# COMPACT_ATOMS: atom_id res chain seq x y z
N MET A 1 -28.23 -39.36 -45.63
CA MET A 1 -28.70 -37.98 -45.87
C MET A 1 -29.17 -37.42 -44.54
N ALA A 2 -28.37 -36.57 -43.89
CA ALA A 2 -28.80 -35.94 -42.65
C ALA A 2 -29.98 -35.02 -42.95
N ASN A 3 -31.09 -35.18 -42.23
CA ASN A 3 -32.29 -34.37 -42.44
C ASN A 3 -31.93 -32.90 -42.21
N ILE A 4 -32.16 -32.06 -43.21
CA ILE A 4 -31.89 -30.61 -43.18
C ILE A 4 -32.50 -29.96 -41.92
N SER A 5 -33.65 -30.47 -41.46
CA SER A 5 -34.31 -30.05 -40.22
C SER A 5 -33.49 -30.33 -38.96
N ILE A 6 -32.69 -31.39 -38.92
CA ILE A 6 -31.81 -31.74 -37.79
C ILE A 6 -30.61 -30.79 -37.73
N ILE A 7 -30.05 -30.44 -38.90
CA ILE A 7 -28.93 -29.49 -39.00
C ILE A 7 -29.37 -28.09 -38.59
N ALA A 8 -30.56 -27.65 -39.04
CA ALA A 8 -31.13 -26.36 -38.64
C ALA A 8 -31.40 -26.27 -37.13
N LEU A 9 -31.88 -27.34 -36.51
CA LEU A 9 -32.14 -27.40 -35.07
C LEU A 9 -30.82 -27.30 -34.27
N LEU A 10 -29.78 -28.01 -34.70
CA LEU A 10 -28.46 -27.99 -34.05
C LEU A 10 -27.80 -26.60 -34.15
N CYS A 11 -27.88 -25.94 -35.30
CA CYS A 11 -27.35 -24.58 -35.46
C CYS A 11 -28.08 -23.57 -34.57
N PHE A 12 -29.42 -23.65 -34.46
CA PHE A 12 -30.18 -22.79 -33.55
C PHE A 12 -29.78 -22.99 -32.09
N THR A 13 -29.55 -24.24 -31.65
CA THR A 13 -29.11 -24.51 -30.27
C THR A 13 -27.73 -23.95 -29.95
N ILE A 14 -26.80 -23.91 -30.91
CA ILE A 14 -25.45 -23.35 -30.74
C ILE A 14 -25.48 -21.81 -30.76
N CYS A 15 -26.35 -21.21 -31.57
CA CYS A 15 -26.49 -19.75 -31.60
C CYS A 15 -27.12 -19.19 -30.32
N VAL A 16 -28.09 -19.90 -29.73
CA VAL A 16 -28.75 -19.45 -28.49
C VAL A 16 -27.85 -19.63 -27.26
N SER A 17 -26.98 -20.66 -27.22
CA SER A 17 -26.01 -20.81 -26.14
C SER A 17 -24.89 -19.76 -26.17
N SER A 18 -24.62 -19.18 -27.34
CA SER A 18 -23.65 -18.07 -27.49
C SER A 18 -24.15 -16.74 -26.93
N SER A 19 -25.47 -16.60 -26.73
CA SER A 19 -26.09 -15.38 -26.19
C SER A 19 -26.30 -15.40 -24.67
N LEU A 20 -25.95 -16.49 -24.00
CA LEU A 20 -25.82 -16.51 -22.55
C LEU A 20 -24.47 -15.87 -22.19
N ASN A 21 -24.40 -14.54 -22.30
CA ASN A 21 -23.44 -13.79 -21.51
C ASN A 21 -23.76 -14.11 -20.06
N TYR A 22 -22.97 -15.00 -19.46
CA TYR A 22 -22.95 -15.21 -18.03
C TYR A 22 -22.41 -13.90 -17.46
N SER A 23 -23.30 -12.96 -17.16
CA SER A 23 -23.01 -11.96 -16.16
C SER A 23 -22.75 -12.77 -14.90
N TYR A 24 -21.48 -13.04 -14.60
CA TYR A 24 -21.07 -13.37 -13.25
C TYR A 24 -21.38 -12.12 -12.43
N GLY A 25 -22.65 -11.95 -12.07
CA GLY A 25 -23.01 -11.29 -10.84
C GLY A 25 -22.44 -12.19 -9.77
N ALA A 26 -21.18 -11.93 -9.41
CA ALA A 26 -20.59 -12.45 -8.19
C ALA A 26 -21.64 -12.18 -7.13
N ALA A 27 -22.13 -13.26 -6.52
CA ALA A 27 -22.97 -13.16 -5.34
C ALA A 27 -22.30 -12.14 -4.42
N GLU A 28 -23.10 -11.20 -3.95
CA GLU A 28 -22.79 -10.14 -3.00
C GLU A 28 -22.39 -10.77 -1.64
N GLU A 29 -21.40 -11.65 -1.63
CA GLU A 29 -20.64 -11.95 -0.43
C GLU A 29 -19.93 -10.66 -0.09
N ASN A 30 -20.33 -10.02 1.01
CA ASN A 30 -19.73 -8.81 1.56
C ASN A 30 -18.20 -8.82 1.38
N MET A 31 -17.71 -8.19 0.31
CA MET A 31 -16.29 -8.14 -0.01
C MET A 31 -15.65 -7.11 0.92
N GLN A 32 -15.34 -7.56 2.12
CA GLN A 32 -14.77 -6.74 3.16
C GLN A 32 -13.29 -7.09 3.32
N TYR A 33 -12.43 -6.08 3.21
CA TYR A 33 -10.99 -6.19 3.37
C TYR A 33 -10.56 -5.46 4.64
N MET A 34 -9.64 -6.07 5.38
CA MET A 34 -8.92 -5.38 6.46
C MET A 34 -7.56 -4.98 5.91
N VAL A 35 -7.34 -3.69 5.75
CA VAL A 35 -6.04 -3.14 5.38
C VAL A 35 -5.33 -2.73 6.67
N VAL A 36 -4.12 -3.23 6.88
CA VAL A 36 -3.26 -2.88 8.02
C VAL A 36 -1.96 -2.30 7.52
N GLY A 37 -1.37 -1.35 8.25
CA GLY A 37 -0.07 -0.80 7.94
C GLY A 37 0.52 -0.03 9.11
N HIS A 38 1.70 0.53 8.89
CA HIS A 38 2.48 1.20 9.93
C HIS A 38 3.02 2.54 9.44
N VAL A 39 3.12 3.51 10.35
CA VAL A 39 3.77 4.80 10.11
C VAL A 39 4.91 5.03 11.08
N TYR A 40 6.08 5.33 10.53
CA TYR A 40 7.31 5.53 11.29
C TYR A 40 7.93 6.91 11.01
N CYS A 41 8.79 7.31 11.93
CA CYS A 41 9.71 8.43 11.78
C CYS A 41 11.02 7.88 11.22
N ASP A 42 11.31 8.26 9.99
CA ASP A 42 12.61 8.07 9.36
C ASP A 42 13.61 9.04 9.96
N THR A 43 14.28 8.57 11.02
CA THR A 43 15.29 9.33 11.76
C THR A 43 16.60 9.52 10.99
N CYS A 44 16.76 8.83 9.85
CA CYS A 44 17.95 8.92 9.01
C CYS A 44 17.71 9.60 7.66
N ARG A 45 16.46 9.96 7.34
CA ARG A 45 16.07 10.59 6.08
C ARG A 45 16.47 9.76 4.84
N VAL A 46 16.36 8.43 4.95
CA VAL A 46 16.70 7.46 3.89
C VAL A 46 15.48 6.80 3.23
N GLU A 47 14.29 7.16 3.71
CA GLU A 47 12.97 6.79 3.16
C GLU A 47 12.62 5.29 3.25
N PHE A 48 13.33 4.54 4.08
CA PHE A 48 13.02 3.17 4.48
C PHE A 48 13.28 3.00 5.97
N GLU A 49 12.67 1.97 6.59
CA GLU A 49 12.88 1.72 8.01
C GLU A 49 14.28 1.21 8.34
N THR A 50 14.85 1.78 9.39
CA THR A 50 16.09 1.31 10.01
C THR A 50 15.81 0.95 11.46
N LYS A 51 16.78 0.34 12.16
CA LYS A 51 16.66 0.11 13.61
C LYS A 51 16.60 1.39 14.46
N LEU A 52 16.84 2.56 13.87
CA LEU A 52 16.67 3.87 14.51
C LEU A 52 15.31 4.49 14.22
N SER A 53 14.49 3.87 13.36
CA SER A 53 13.14 4.36 13.11
C SER A 53 12.30 4.26 14.37
N GLU A 54 11.43 5.26 14.57
CA GLU A 54 10.55 5.34 15.73
C GLU A 54 9.09 5.31 15.25
N PRO A 55 8.18 4.58 15.89
CA PRO A 55 6.77 4.62 15.52
C PRO A 55 6.19 6.02 15.72
N ILE A 56 5.27 6.44 14.85
CA ILE A 56 4.55 7.71 15.02
C ILE A 56 3.12 7.43 15.45
N SER A 57 2.86 7.60 16.74
CA SER A 57 1.51 7.64 17.28
C SER A 57 0.76 8.89 16.84
N GLY A 58 -0.49 8.72 16.39
CA GLY A 58 -1.34 9.82 15.95
C GLY A 58 -1.04 10.36 14.55
N ALA A 59 -0.19 9.69 13.77
CA ALA A 59 -0.02 9.98 12.35
C ALA A 59 -1.33 9.73 11.59
N VAL A 60 -1.55 10.51 10.53
CA VAL A 60 -2.75 10.40 9.73
C VAL A 60 -2.42 9.95 8.32
N VAL A 61 -3.14 8.93 7.88
CA VAL A 61 -3.07 8.36 6.54
C VAL A 61 -4.46 8.34 5.91
N LYS A 62 -4.50 8.08 4.60
CA LYS A 62 -5.75 7.95 3.85
C LYS A 62 -5.62 6.91 2.76
N LEU A 63 -6.64 6.07 2.60
CA LEU A 63 -6.74 5.11 1.50
C LEU A 63 -7.62 5.71 0.40
N GLU A 64 -7.13 5.69 -0.83
CA GLU A 64 -7.87 6.13 -2.00
C GLU A 64 -7.70 5.12 -3.13
N CYS A 65 -8.81 4.78 -3.79
CA CYS A 65 -8.82 3.98 -5.00
C CYS A 65 -9.17 4.84 -6.20
N ARG A 66 -8.44 4.65 -7.29
CA ARG A 66 -8.69 5.32 -8.58
C ARG A 66 -8.79 4.29 -9.68
N ASN A 67 -9.79 4.44 -10.55
CA ASN A 67 -9.91 3.60 -11.74
C ASN A 67 -8.63 3.72 -12.59
N ARG A 68 -8.04 2.59 -12.99
CA ARG A 68 -6.76 2.55 -13.71
C ARG A 68 -6.79 3.23 -15.07
N THR A 69 -7.97 3.29 -15.71
CA THR A 69 -8.11 3.79 -17.07
C THR A 69 -8.43 5.28 -17.12
N ASN A 70 -9.34 5.75 -16.27
CA ASN A 70 -9.86 7.12 -16.33
C ASN A 70 -9.49 7.98 -15.10
N GLU A 71 -8.73 7.42 -14.15
CA GLU A 71 -8.24 8.07 -12.92
C GLU A 71 -9.32 8.61 -11.97
N ALA A 72 -10.60 8.32 -12.24
CA ALA A 72 -11.71 8.71 -11.39
C ALA A 72 -11.58 8.02 -10.03
N ILE A 73 -11.83 8.78 -8.96
CA ILE A 73 -11.87 8.23 -7.61
C ILE A 73 -13.04 7.27 -7.52
N THR A 74 -12.76 6.01 -7.22
CA THR A 74 -13.75 4.94 -7.04
C THR A 74 -14.04 4.69 -5.57
N PHE A 75 -13.07 4.97 -4.68
CA PHE A 75 -13.25 4.92 -3.24
C PHE A 75 -12.30 5.89 -2.53
N GLN A 76 -12.75 6.38 -1.38
CA GLN A 76 -11.95 7.22 -0.53
C GLN A 76 -12.34 6.99 0.94
N SER A 77 -11.37 6.61 1.78
CA SER A 77 -11.59 6.45 3.21
C SER A 77 -11.72 7.80 3.92
N GLN A 78 -12.28 7.77 5.14
CA GLN A 78 -12.00 8.83 6.12
C GLN A 78 -10.50 8.85 6.46
N GLU A 79 -10.04 9.91 7.12
CA GLU A 79 -8.70 9.95 7.70
C GLU A 79 -8.54 8.86 8.76
N ILE A 80 -7.44 8.11 8.68
CA ILE A 80 -7.13 7.01 9.59
C ILE A 80 -5.97 7.46 10.48
N VAL A 81 -6.14 7.32 11.79
CA VAL A 81 -5.15 7.73 12.79
C VAL A 81 -4.42 6.50 13.33
N THR A 82 -3.10 6.54 13.37
CA THR A 82 -2.29 5.46 13.95
C THR A 82 -2.41 5.39 15.47
N ASP A 83 -2.28 4.18 16.00
CA ASP A 83 -2.27 3.90 17.42
C ASP A 83 -0.93 4.24 18.09
N ASN A 84 -0.76 3.87 19.36
CA ASN A 84 0.45 4.14 20.13
C ASN A 84 1.71 3.42 19.62
N HIS A 85 1.57 2.40 18.78
CA HIS A 85 2.67 1.69 18.14
C HIS A 85 2.91 2.17 16.71
N GLY A 86 2.19 3.19 16.23
CA GLY A 86 2.30 3.66 14.85
C GLY A 86 1.52 2.81 13.85
N ASP A 87 0.73 1.85 14.33
CA ASP A 87 -0.05 0.95 13.48
C ASP A 87 -1.42 1.54 13.16
N TYR A 88 -1.93 1.25 11.97
CA TYR A 88 -3.30 1.59 11.57
C TYR A 88 -4.00 0.40 10.94
N HIS A 89 -5.33 0.42 11.00
CA HIS A 89 -6.16 -0.48 10.22
C HIS A 89 -7.39 0.25 9.69
N VAL A 90 -7.89 -0.21 8.55
CA VAL A 90 -9.14 0.27 7.95
C VAL A 90 -9.88 -0.89 7.32
N ILE A 91 -11.20 -0.89 7.50
CA ILE A 91 -12.10 -1.82 6.84
C ILE A 91 -12.60 -1.18 5.55
N VAL A 92 -12.44 -1.88 4.43
CA VAL A 92 -12.89 -1.42 3.11
C VAL A 92 -13.88 -2.43 2.54
N GLU A 93 -15.05 -1.95 2.16
CA GLU A 93 -16.10 -2.75 1.55
C GLU A 93 -16.16 -2.50 0.04
N GLY A 94 -16.38 -3.56 -0.72
CA GLY A 94 -16.49 -3.53 -2.17
C GLY A 94 -15.34 -4.25 -2.89
N ASP A 95 -15.51 -4.36 -4.21
CA ASP A 95 -14.52 -4.91 -5.12
C ASP A 95 -13.94 -3.78 -5.98
N TYR A 96 -12.62 -3.70 -6.04
CA TYR A 96 -11.87 -2.63 -6.70
C TYR A 96 -10.89 -3.19 -7.74
N GLU A 97 -11.25 -4.30 -8.40
CA GLU A 97 -10.46 -4.98 -9.44
C GLU A 97 -9.86 -4.01 -10.48
N GLU A 98 -10.68 -3.07 -10.96
CA GLU A 98 -10.32 -2.08 -11.99
C GLU A 98 -9.65 -0.81 -11.44
N SER A 99 -9.32 -0.79 -10.15
CA SER A 99 -8.74 0.38 -9.49
C SER A 99 -7.36 0.11 -8.92
N ASP A 100 -6.54 1.16 -8.90
CA ASP A 100 -5.35 1.24 -8.07
C ASP A 100 -5.73 1.85 -6.73
N CYS A 101 -5.59 1.06 -5.66
CA CYS A 101 -5.84 1.49 -4.29
C CYS A 101 -4.52 1.73 -3.56
N ASP A 102 -4.32 2.95 -3.10
CA ASP A 102 -3.09 3.39 -2.46
C ASP A 102 -3.38 4.04 -1.10
N VAL A 103 -2.57 3.72 -0.10
CA VAL A 103 -2.51 4.45 1.17
C VAL A 103 -1.43 5.52 1.07
N ALA A 104 -1.78 6.75 1.44
CA ALA A 104 -0.86 7.89 1.44
C ALA A 104 -0.82 8.58 2.81
N LEU A 105 0.33 9.16 3.12
CA LEU A 105 0.52 10.03 4.29
C LEU A 105 -0.28 11.33 4.13
N VAL A 106 -0.91 11.78 5.20
CA VAL A 106 -1.61 13.07 5.27
C VAL A 106 -0.87 14.04 6.16
N ARG A 107 -0.58 13.66 7.41
CA ARG A 107 0.14 14.50 8.37
C ARG A 107 0.71 13.71 9.54
N SER A 108 1.75 14.27 10.15
CA SER A 108 2.35 13.79 11.39
C SER A 108 1.99 14.74 12.55
N PRO A 109 1.73 14.23 13.76
CA PRO A 109 1.58 15.06 14.96
C PRO A 109 2.94 15.49 15.54
N ARG A 110 4.05 14.90 15.07
CA ARG A 110 5.41 15.24 15.52
C ARG A 110 5.97 16.40 14.72
N ALA A 111 6.20 17.53 15.38
CA ALA A 111 6.83 18.69 14.75
C ALA A 111 8.24 18.37 14.21
N ASP A 112 9.00 17.53 14.91
CA ASP A 112 10.38 17.17 14.54
C ASP A 112 10.47 16.11 13.42
N CYS A 113 9.33 15.57 12.99
CA CYS A 113 9.24 14.46 12.03
C CYS A 113 7.93 14.54 11.24
N SER A 114 7.82 15.57 10.40
CA SER A 114 6.59 15.92 9.66
C SER A 114 6.77 16.04 8.14
N ASP A 115 7.99 15.90 7.63
CA ASP A 115 8.32 15.94 6.20
C ASP A 115 7.98 14.58 5.56
N PRO A 116 6.92 14.44 4.74
CA PRO A 116 6.55 13.13 4.19
C PRO A 116 7.66 12.61 3.25
N THR A 117 7.78 11.28 3.14
CA THR A 117 8.54 10.70 2.01
C THR A 117 7.94 11.15 0.67
N GLU A 118 8.71 11.00 -0.41
CA GLU A 118 8.30 11.40 -1.75
C GLU A 118 6.87 10.96 -2.10
N ALA A 119 6.13 11.82 -2.84
CA ALA A 119 4.71 11.63 -3.10
C ALA A 119 4.35 10.34 -3.86
N TRP A 120 5.32 9.75 -4.58
CA TRP A 120 5.17 8.45 -5.26
C TRP A 120 5.36 7.25 -4.31
N ARG A 121 5.92 7.43 -3.10
CA ARG A 121 6.00 6.41 -2.04
C ARG A 121 4.67 6.28 -1.29
N LYS A 122 3.62 5.94 -2.04
CA LYS A 122 2.36 5.47 -1.47
C LYS A 122 2.43 3.96 -1.28
N SER A 123 1.58 3.42 -0.43
CA SER A 123 1.46 1.98 -0.25
C SER A 123 0.30 1.41 -1.03
N ARG A 124 0.61 0.63 -2.08
CA ARG A 124 -0.41 -0.05 -2.88
C ARG A 124 -0.97 -1.27 -2.16
N VAL A 125 -2.30 -1.41 -2.18
CA VAL A 125 -3.02 -2.60 -1.71
C VAL A 125 -3.98 -3.10 -2.77
N VAL A 126 -4.17 -4.42 -2.84
CA VAL A 126 -5.08 -5.05 -3.81
C VAL A 126 -6.40 -5.38 -3.11
N LEU A 127 -7.50 -4.80 -3.56
CA LEU A 127 -8.82 -4.94 -2.95
C LEU A 127 -9.80 -5.60 -3.92
N THR A 128 -9.46 -6.84 -4.33
CA THR A 128 -10.33 -7.70 -5.14
C THR A 128 -10.14 -9.17 -4.76
N THR A 129 -11.09 -10.04 -5.08
CA THR A 129 -10.93 -11.50 -4.96
C THR A 129 -10.26 -12.10 -6.18
N PHE A 130 -10.15 -11.36 -7.28
CA PHE A 130 -9.48 -11.78 -8.51
C PHE A 130 -7.96 -11.57 -8.45
N ASP A 131 -7.36 -11.75 -7.28
CA ASP A 131 -5.92 -11.59 -7.04
C ASP A 131 -5.21 -12.90 -6.66
N GLY A 132 -5.94 -14.02 -6.64
CA GLY A 132 -5.41 -15.33 -6.26
C GLY A 132 -5.16 -15.51 -4.75
N LEU A 133 -5.61 -14.57 -3.91
CA LEU A 133 -5.50 -14.65 -2.45
C LEU A 133 -6.85 -15.04 -1.83
N SER A 134 -6.84 -16.06 -0.97
CA SER A 134 -8.05 -16.46 -0.23
C SER A 134 -8.36 -15.56 0.97
N GLY A 135 -7.35 -14.89 1.52
CA GLY A 135 -7.49 -14.02 2.69
C GLY A 135 -7.98 -12.62 2.34
N LYS A 136 -8.65 -11.96 3.30
CA LYS A 136 -9.12 -10.56 3.21
C LYS A 136 -8.23 -9.55 3.94
N LEU A 137 -7.18 -10.02 4.62
CA LEU A 137 -6.17 -9.18 5.23
C LEU A 137 -5.19 -8.70 4.15
N ARG A 138 -4.91 -7.40 4.14
CA ARG A 138 -4.00 -6.74 3.20
C ARG A 138 -2.99 -5.92 4.00
N PHE A 139 -1.71 -6.15 3.75
CA PHE A 139 -0.62 -5.43 4.40
C PHE A 139 -0.17 -4.30 3.47
N ALA A 140 -0.32 -3.07 3.93
CA ALA A 140 0.29 -1.91 3.33
C ALA A 140 1.76 -1.82 3.78
N ASN A 141 2.66 -1.58 2.84
CA ASN A 141 4.03 -1.16 3.11
C ASN A 141 4.05 0.03 4.08
N ASN A 142 5.02 0.02 4.98
CA ASN A 142 5.18 1.05 5.99
C ASN A 142 5.51 2.40 5.34
N LEU A 143 4.91 3.47 5.86
CA LEU A 143 5.08 4.83 5.35
C LEU A 143 5.84 5.69 6.35
N GLY A 144 6.74 6.55 5.86
CA GLY A 144 7.65 7.31 6.71
C GLY A 144 7.45 8.82 6.62
N PHE A 145 7.50 9.51 7.76
CA PHE A 145 7.87 10.93 7.78
C PHE A 145 9.35 11.05 8.12
N LYS A 146 10.07 11.95 7.46
CA LYS A 146 11.48 12.26 7.67
C LYS A 146 11.63 13.20 8.86
N LYS A 147 12.59 12.89 9.74
CA LYS A 147 13.02 13.79 10.82
C LYS A 147 13.70 15.03 10.23
N ASP A 148 13.56 16.20 10.84
CA ASP A 148 14.15 17.45 10.33
C ASP A 148 15.68 17.35 10.10
N LYS A 149 16.36 16.66 11.02
CA LYS A 149 17.80 16.40 10.95
C LYS A 149 18.05 14.93 11.21
N ALA A 150 18.87 14.31 10.36
CA ALA A 150 19.29 12.93 10.54
C ALA A 150 20.04 12.77 11.88
N LEU A 151 19.82 11.65 12.55
CA LEU A 151 20.56 11.34 13.77
C LEU A 151 22.06 11.10 13.47
N PRO A 152 22.97 11.48 14.38
CA PRO A 152 24.41 11.33 14.15
C PRO A 152 24.86 9.87 14.04
N GLN A 153 24.05 8.91 14.47
CA GLN A 153 24.36 7.48 14.36
C GLN A 153 23.97 6.87 13.00
N CYS A 154 23.32 7.62 12.10
CA CYS A 154 22.76 7.08 10.85
C CYS A 154 23.82 6.49 9.91
N THR A 155 24.96 7.17 9.71
CA THR A 155 26.06 6.66 8.88
C THR A 155 26.49 5.26 9.32
N ARG A 156 26.63 5.04 10.63
CA ARG A 156 26.99 3.73 11.18
C ARG A 156 25.92 2.67 10.89
N ILE A 157 24.65 3.01 11.05
CA ILE A 157 23.56 2.05 10.84
C ILE A 157 23.42 1.68 9.36
N LEU A 158 23.58 2.65 8.46
CA LEU A 158 23.55 2.39 7.03
C LEU A 158 24.73 1.52 6.58
N GLN A 159 25.92 1.70 7.16
CA GLN A 159 27.05 0.80 6.92
C GLN A 159 26.79 -0.63 7.40
N GLU A 160 26.18 -0.81 8.58
CA GLU A 160 25.75 -2.13 9.06
C GLU A 160 24.73 -2.80 8.12
N MET A 161 23.96 -2.01 7.38
CA MET A 161 23.00 -2.46 6.36
C MET A 161 23.63 -2.65 4.97
N GLY A 162 24.94 -2.40 4.81
CA GLY A 162 25.67 -2.62 3.55
C GLY A 162 25.85 -1.38 2.67
N TYR A 163 25.51 -0.18 3.14
CA TYR A 163 25.77 1.07 2.42
C TYR A 163 27.20 1.59 2.72
N TYR A 164 28.20 0.90 2.18
CA TYR A 164 29.62 1.13 2.48
C TYR A 164 30.22 2.38 1.80
N GLU A 165 29.54 2.95 0.80
CA GLU A 165 29.93 4.19 0.13
C GLU A 165 29.96 5.39 1.11
N LEU A 166 29.24 5.30 2.23
CA LEU A 166 29.23 6.27 3.32
C LEU A 166 30.46 6.19 4.25
N SER A 167 31.41 5.28 3.98
CA SER A 167 32.63 5.09 4.79
C SER A 167 33.52 6.33 4.90
N GLN A 168 33.49 7.21 3.89
CA GLN A 168 34.31 8.43 3.90
C GLN A 168 33.75 9.53 4.82
N GLU A 169 32.44 9.50 5.13
CA GLU A 169 31.78 10.49 6.00
C GLU A 169 31.97 10.18 7.49
N ALA A 170 32.21 8.90 7.84
CA ALA A 170 32.45 8.46 9.22
C ALA A 170 33.78 8.99 9.80
N GLY A 171 34.72 9.41 8.95
CA GLY A 171 36.05 9.91 9.36
C GLY A 171 36.05 11.29 10.04
N TYR A 172 34.93 12.03 10.02
CA TYR A 172 34.83 13.37 10.61
C TYR A 172 34.30 13.41 12.06
N PHE A 173 33.85 12.27 12.61
CA PHE A 173 33.47 12.16 14.02
C PHE A 173 34.52 11.38 14.80
N THR A 174 35.69 11.98 15.03
CA THR A 174 36.55 11.58 16.15
C THR A 174 36.00 12.21 17.43
N PRO A 175 35.60 11.42 18.45
CA PRO A 175 35.35 11.98 19.77
C PRO A 175 36.70 12.44 20.33
N SER A 176 36.96 13.74 20.28
CA SER A 176 38.04 14.34 21.05
C SER A 176 37.71 14.20 22.54
N SER A 177 38.12 13.11 23.16
CA SER A 177 38.57 13.04 24.56
C SER A 177 38.86 11.61 24.98
N LYS A 178 40.12 11.31 25.30
CA LYS A 178 40.56 11.13 26.69
C LYS A 178 42.09 11.15 26.75
N LEU A 179 42.58 11.84 27.79
CA LEU A 179 43.96 11.86 28.27
C LEU A 179 44.54 10.46 28.44
#